data_AF-A0A553NP38-F1
#
_entry.id   AF-A0A553NP38-F1
#
_cell.length_a   1.000
_cell.length_b   1.000
_cell.length_c   1.000
_cell.angle_alpha   90.00
_cell.angle_beta   90.00
_cell.angle_gamma   90.00
#
_symmetry.space_group_name_H-M   'P 1'
#
loop_
_entity.id
_entity.type
_entity.pdbx_description
1 polymer ?
#
loop_
_entity_poly.entity_id
_entity_poly.type
_entity_poly.pdbx_seq_one_letter_code
_entity_poly.pdbx_strand_id
1 'polypeptide(L)'
;MADSEEIMGGMCVDSLKVTSSSNEPIPEICGQNSGQHIYVDMDRGCSGNTQLDFSFSGTASIRIFEIKASQIECGSRSAPPDGCLQYHTELDGRFQTFNYAAKDESHLDDQKYYSICIRQMLGYCCIQYSDLRRLVIRDHRQQFIQNTVVTNCSAPFEVRIFTNEISDVNNGLETKNTKVSKGLCFEYIQMPCQ
;
A
#
# COMPACT_ATOMS: atom_id res chain seq x y z
N MET A 1 9.62 8.04 8.30
CA MET A 1 9.37 8.78 9.55
C MET A 1 9.21 7.77 10.68
N ALA A 2 9.57 8.13 11.90
CA ALA A 2 9.37 7.26 13.05
C ALA A 2 8.87 8.13 14.19
N ASP A 3 7.68 8.72 13.99
CA ASP A 3 6.94 9.28 15.10
C ASP A 3 6.05 8.17 15.67
N SER A 4 6.23 7.88 16.96
CA SER A 4 5.39 6.93 17.70
C SER A 4 4.06 7.54 18.14
N GLU A 5 3.79 8.80 17.78
CA GLU A 5 2.53 9.50 18.05
C GLU A 5 1.56 9.56 16.84
N GLU A 6 1.66 8.65 15.86
CA GLU A 6 0.59 8.42 14.87
C GLU A 6 -0.62 7.66 15.49
N ILE A 7 -0.95 8.01 16.74
CA ILE A 7 -1.96 7.39 17.61
C ILE A 7 -3.39 7.84 17.24
N MET A 8 -3.53 8.86 16.39
CA MET A 8 -4.82 9.42 15.96
C MET A 8 -5.38 8.73 14.70
N GLY A 9 -5.62 7.42 14.79
CA GLY A 9 -6.48 6.72 13.83
C GLY A 9 -5.93 6.55 12.40
N GLY A 10 -4.65 6.84 12.14
CA GLY A 10 -4.05 6.75 10.80
C GLY A 10 -3.85 8.10 10.10
N MET A 11 -4.10 9.23 10.77
CA MET A 11 -3.78 10.56 10.25
C MET A 11 -2.29 10.89 10.34
N CYS A 12 -1.77 11.53 9.30
CA CYS A 12 -0.38 11.94 9.21
C CYS A 12 -0.09 13.24 9.97
N VAL A 13 0.91 13.22 10.85
CA VAL A 13 1.39 14.39 11.60
C VAL A 13 2.62 15.00 10.93
N ASP A 14 3.61 14.17 10.68
CA ASP A 14 4.64 14.42 9.68
C ASP A 14 4.19 13.68 8.42
N SER A 15 4.36 14.26 7.24
CA SER A 15 3.88 13.66 6.00
C SER A 15 4.83 13.83 4.82
N LEU A 16 4.74 12.89 3.88
CA LEU A 16 5.27 13.00 2.54
C LEU A 16 4.08 13.00 1.58
N LYS A 17 3.94 14.09 0.84
CA LYS A 17 3.00 14.23 -0.26
C LYS A 17 3.77 14.26 -1.57
N VAL A 18 3.25 13.55 -2.57
CA VAL A 18 3.86 13.54 -3.90
C VAL A 18 2.85 14.10 -4.90
N THR A 19 3.32 15.01 -5.74
CA THR A 19 2.54 15.55 -6.85
C THR A 19 3.31 15.36 -8.15
N SER A 20 2.58 15.27 -9.25
CA SER A 20 3.16 15.16 -10.58
C SER A 20 2.29 15.87 -11.61
N SER A 21 2.88 16.16 -12.76
CA SER A 21 2.20 16.76 -13.91
C SER A 21 1.13 15.87 -14.54
N SER A 22 1.09 14.56 -14.24
CA SER A 22 0.00 13.68 -14.68
C SER A 22 -1.33 14.02 -13.97
N ASN A 23 -1.27 14.75 -12.85
CA ASN A 23 -2.39 15.00 -11.94
C ASN A 23 -3.05 13.72 -11.42
N GLU A 24 -2.37 12.58 -11.48
CA GLU A 24 -2.83 11.37 -10.84
C GLU A 24 -2.76 11.55 -9.32
N PRO A 25 -3.85 11.30 -8.59
CA PRO A 25 -3.87 11.50 -7.15
C PRO A 25 -3.01 10.44 -6.47
N ILE A 26 -1.96 10.88 -5.77
CA ILE A 26 -1.12 10.02 -4.93
C ILE A 26 -1.49 10.29 -3.47
N PRO A 27 -1.82 9.26 -2.67
CA PRO A 27 -2.18 9.45 -1.28
C PRO A 27 -0.99 10.02 -0.49
N GLU A 28 -1.31 10.83 0.52
CA GLU A 28 -0.33 11.26 1.50
C GLU A 28 0.13 10.05 2.32
N ILE A 29 1.45 9.94 2.52
CA ILE A 29 2.04 8.83 3.29
C ILE A 29 2.84 9.36 4.48
N CYS A 30 2.81 8.59 5.56
CA CYS A 30 3.55 8.91 6.78
C CYS A 30 3.99 7.66 7.53
N GLY A 31 4.62 7.87 8.70
CA GLY A 31 5.22 6.83 9.51
C GLY A 31 6.36 6.05 8.83
N GLN A 32 6.46 4.76 9.13
CA GLN A 32 7.63 3.94 8.79
C GLN A 32 7.45 3.16 7.49
N ASN A 33 8.10 3.66 6.42
CA ASN A 33 8.00 3.11 5.05
C ASN A 33 9.34 2.58 4.49
N SER A 34 10.31 2.27 5.37
CA SER A 34 11.62 1.74 4.94
C SER A 34 11.46 0.45 4.13
N GLY A 35 12.17 0.36 3.00
CA GLY A 35 12.10 -0.79 2.09
C GLY A 35 10.87 -0.83 1.19
N GLN A 36 10.00 0.20 1.24
CA GLN A 36 8.88 0.35 0.33
C GLN A 36 9.21 1.36 -0.78
N HIS A 37 8.45 1.32 -1.88
CA HIS A 37 8.61 2.21 -3.03
C HIS A 37 7.25 2.76 -3.47
N ILE A 38 7.30 3.82 -4.27
CA ILE A 38 6.14 4.34 -5.01
C ILE A 38 6.53 4.55 -6.46
N TYR A 39 5.59 4.30 -7.36
CA TYR A 39 5.67 4.71 -8.75
C TYR A 39 4.80 5.94 -8.96
N VAL A 40 5.33 6.89 -9.73
CA VAL A 40 4.70 8.18 -9.99
C VAL A 40 4.64 8.37 -11.49
N ASP A 41 3.44 8.41 -12.05
CA ASP A 41 3.29 8.81 -13.45
C ASP A 41 3.62 10.30 -13.55
N MET A 42 4.56 10.65 -14.43
CA MET A 42 4.98 12.02 -14.68
C MET A 42 4.29 12.63 -15.90
N ASP A 43 3.39 11.93 -16.59
CA ASP A 43 2.78 12.27 -17.89
C ASP A 43 3.29 11.40 -19.05
N ARG A 44 2.40 11.22 -20.02
CA ARG A 44 2.69 10.48 -21.27
C ARG A 44 3.59 11.25 -22.24
N GLY A 45 3.88 12.52 -21.94
CA GLY A 45 4.68 13.41 -22.77
C GLY A 45 6.18 13.30 -22.51
N CYS A 46 6.59 12.61 -21.44
CA CYS A 46 8.00 12.49 -21.03
C CYS A 46 8.66 13.84 -20.72
N SER A 47 7.86 14.88 -20.53
CA SER A 47 8.31 16.25 -20.25
C SER A 47 7.80 16.75 -18.91
N GLY A 48 7.12 15.88 -18.18
CA GLY A 48 6.56 16.22 -16.90
C GLY A 48 7.56 16.29 -15.77
N ASN A 49 7.04 16.68 -14.62
CA ASN A 49 7.79 16.83 -13.39
C ASN A 49 7.04 16.16 -12.23
N THR A 50 7.79 15.91 -11.16
CA THR A 50 7.25 15.46 -9.89
C THR A 50 7.85 16.28 -8.76
N GLN A 51 7.06 16.53 -7.73
CA GLN A 51 7.46 17.24 -6.53
C GLN A 51 7.18 16.36 -5.31
N LEU A 52 8.18 16.27 -4.45
CA LEU A 52 8.10 15.62 -3.15
C LEU A 52 8.00 16.71 -2.08
N ASP A 53 6.85 16.79 -1.43
CA ASP A 53 6.56 17.76 -0.37
C ASP A 53 6.61 17.07 0.99
N PHE A 54 7.50 17.54 1.85
CA PHE A 54 7.59 17.07 3.23
C PHE A 54 6.96 18.11 4.16
N SER A 55 5.96 17.69 4.92
CA SER A 55 5.33 18.53 5.95
C SER A 55 5.64 17.98 7.32
N PHE A 56 5.93 18.89 8.26
CA PHE A 56 6.43 18.56 9.58
C PHE A 56 5.70 19.38 10.62
N SER A 57 4.85 18.74 11.42
CA SER A 57 4.05 19.42 12.45
C SER A 57 4.15 18.78 13.83
N GLY A 58 4.74 17.59 13.93
CA GLY A 58 4.91 16.87 15.19
C GLY A 58 6.05 17.38 16.06
N THR A 59 6.08 16.92 17.31
CA THR A 59 7.15 17.22 18.28
C THR A 59 8.32 16.21 18.20
N ALA A 60 8.29 15.31 17.21
CA ALA A 60 9.30 14.29 16.99
C ALA A 60 10.71 14.88 16.97
N SER A 61 11.59 14.31 17.81
CA SER A 61 12.97 14.77 17.97
C SER A 61 13.92 14.27 16.88
N ILE A 62 13.54 13.24 16.12
CA ILE A 62 14.36 12.63 15.06
C ILE A 62 13.48 12.31 13.84
N ARG A 63 13.90 12.78 12.67
CA ARG A 63 13.29 12.50 11.37
C ARG A 63 14.37 11.99 10.42
N ILE A 64 14.19 10.79 9.85
CA ILE A 64 15.16 10.16 8.95
C ILE A 64 14.47 9.81 7.63
N PHE A 65 15.08 10.25 6.53
CA PHE A 65 14.67 9.98 5.16
C PHE A 65 15.89 9.57 4.35
N GLU A 66 15.79 8.43 3.68
CA GLU A 66 16.73 8.00 2.67
C GLU A 66 15.91 7.59 1.45
N ILE A 67 16.00 8.37 0.38
CA ILE A 67 15.17 8.21 -0.81
C ILE A 67 16.09 8.07 -2.01
N LYS A 68 15.93 6.97 -2.73
CA LYS A 68 16.53 6.77 -4.04
C LYS A 68 15.47 7.02 -5.09
N ALA A 69 15.67 8.04 -5.92
CA ALA A 69 14.82 8.32 -7.07
C ALA A 69 15.50 7.83 -8.36
N SER A 70 14.74 7.17 -9.23
CA SER A 70 15.16 6.75 -10.56
C SER A 70 13.99 6.88 -11.53
N GLN A 71 14.29 7.21 -12.79
CA GLN A 71 13.27 7.37 -13.82
C GLN A 71 13.22 6.12 -14.70
N ILE A 72 12.00 5.75 -15.13
CA ILE A 72 11.78 4.72 -16.14
C ILE A 72 11.59 5.43 -17.47
N GLU A 73 12.28 4.96 -18.51
CA GLU A 73 12.10 5.47 -19.85
C GLU A 73 10.65 5.32 -20.32
N CYS A 74 10.15 6.33 -21.03
CA CYS A 74 8.81 6.29 -21.58
C CYS A 74 8.60 5.12 -22.54
N GLY A 75 7.45 4.46 -22.43
CA GLY A 75 7.12 3.29 -23.24
C GLY A 75 7.93 2.04 -22.88
N SER A 76 8.74 2.09 -21.82
CA SER A 76 9.42 0.91 -21.31
C SER A 76 8.42 -0.15 -20.89
N ARG A 77 8.67 -1.41 -21.25
CA ARG A 77 7.90 -2.56 -20.78
C ARG A 77 8.06 -2.83 -19.28
N SER A 78 9.00 -2.13 -18.65
CA SER A 78 9.22 -2.19 -17.20
C SER A 78 8.40 -1.13 -16.45
N ALA A 79 7.68 -0.26 -17.18
CA ALA A 79 6.77 0.69 -16.56
C ALA A 79 5.59 -0.05 -15.92
N PRO A 80 5.16 0.36 -14.72
CA PRO A 80 3.94 -0.15 -14.12
C PRO A 80 2.72 0.25 -14.97
N PRO A 81 1.61 -0.52 -14.90
CA PRO A 81 0.34 -0.08 -15.45
C PRO A 81 -0.16 1.23 -14.79
N ASP A 82 -0.93 2.03 -15.54
CA ASP A 82 -1.62 3.21 -15.03
C ASP A 82 -2.44 2.87 -13.75
N GLY A 83 -2.37 3.70 -12.71
CA GLY A 83 -3.04 3.44 -11.43
C GLY A 83 -2.21 2.65 -10.39
N CYS A 84 -1.07 2.07 -10.76
CA CYS A 84 -0.29 1.23 -9.87
C CYS A 84 0.73 2.03 -9.04
N LEU A 85 0.42 2.27 -7.77
CA LEU A 85 1.30 3.00 -6.86
C LEU A 85 2.48 2.15 -6.37
N GLN A 86 2.25 0.86 -6.08
CA GLN A 86 3.33 -0.11 -5.86
C GLN A 86 3.30 -1.14 -6.98
N TYR A 87 4.46 -1.46 -7.54
CA TYR A 87 4.58 -2.46 -8.59
C TYR A 87 5.66 -3.48 -8.25
N HIS A 88 5.30 -4.75 -8.34
CA HIS A 88 6.19 -5.88 -8.10
C HIS A 88 6.29 -6.74 -9.36
N THR A 89 7.50 -7.19 -9.69
CA THR A 89 7.78 -7.86 -10.96
C THR A 89 8.20 -9.32 -10.82
N GLU A 90 8.33 -9.79 -9.59
CA GLU A 90 8.86 -11.11 -9.23
C GLU A 90 7.78 -12.19 -9.23
N LEU A 91 8.20 -13.45 -9.30
CA LEU A 91 7.32 -14.62 -9.24
C LEU A 91 6.71 -14.80 -7.84
N ASP A 92 7.45 -14.46 -6.81
CA ASP A 92 7.03 -14.46 -5.42
C ASP A 92 7.63 -13.24 -4.72
N GLY A 93 7.01 -12.86 -3.61
CA GLY A 93 7.47 -11.71 -2.86
C GLY A 93 6.53 -11.34 -1.73
N ARG A 94 6.85 -10.22 -1.10
CA ARG A 94 6.08 -9.66 0.00
C ARG A 94 5.81 -8.19 -0.26
N PHE A 95 4.58 -7.78 0.03
CA PHE A 95 4.22 -6.36 0.07
C PHE A 95 3.45 -6.06 1.35
N GLN A 96 3.40 -4.79 1.70
CA GLN A 96 2.72 -4.31 2.89
C GLN A 96 2.15 -2.94 2.64
N THR A 97 1.10 -2.59 3.38
CA THR A 97 0.56 -1.23 3.33
C THR A 97 1.59 -0.24 3.85
N PHE A 98 1.51 1.01 3.40
CA PHE A 98 2.27 2.08 4.02
C PHE A 98 1.96 2.15 5.53
N ASN A 99 2.98 2.55 6.28
CA ASN A 99 3.02 2.58 7.73
C ASN A 99 2.82 1.23 8.47
N TYR A 100 2.86 0.09 7.76
CA TYR A 100 2.69 -1.22 8.39
C TYR A 100 3.75 -1.54 9.46
N ALA A 101 5.00 -1.08 9.29
CA ALA A 101 6.12 -1.45 10.16
C ALA A 101 6.14 -0.73 11.53
N ALA A 102 5.20 0.20 11.78
CA ALA A 102 5.07 0.84 13.08
C ALA A 102 4.65 -0.16 14.17
N LYS A 103 4.93 0.16 15.44
CA LYS A 103 4.61 -0.70 16.61
C LYS A 103 3.14 -1.13 16.68
N ASP A 104 2.25 -0.40 16.01
CA ASP A 104 0.81 -0.59 16.06
C ASP A 104 0.22 -1.27 14.81
N GLU A 105 1.07 -1.67 13.84
CA GLU A 105 0.64 -2.27 12.56
C GLU A 105 -0.50 -1.45 11.93
N SER A 106 -0.46 -0.12 12.02
CA SER A 106 -1.56 0.74 11.66
C SER A 106 -1.67 0.90 10.15
N HIS A 107 -2.89 1.12 9.69
CA HIS A 107 -3.18 1.52 8.32
C HIS A 107 -3.39 3.04 8.27
N LEU A 108 -2.98 3.66 7.16
CA LEU A 108 -3.18 5.08 6.93
C LEU A 108 -4.62 5.40 6.53
N ASP A 109 -5.08 6.59 6.92
CA ASP A 109 -6.36 7.13 6.48
C ASP A 109 -6.29 7.62 5.03
N ASP A 110 -7.47 7.73 4.40
CA ASP A 110 -7.70 8.32 3.06
C ASP A 110 -6.83 7.74 1.92
N GLN A 111 -6.58 6.44 1.94
CA GLN A 111 -5.82 5.72 0.90
C GLN A 111 -6.71 5.33 -0.28
N LYS A 112 -7.49 6.27 -0.83
CA LYS A 112 -8.46 5.99 -1.92
C LYS A 112 -7.82 5.60 -3.25
N TYR A 113 -6.58 6.04 -3.47
CA TYR A 113 -5.82 5.86 -4.71
C TYR A 113 -4.57 5.02 -4.48
N TYR A 114 -4.72 3.92 -3.74
CA TYR A 114 -3.62 3.03 -3.40
C TYR A 114 -3.84 1.63 -3.98
N SER A 115 -3.25 1.38 -5.15
CA SER A 115 -3.19 0.05 -5.75
C SER A 115 -1.78 -0.53 -5.68
N ILE A 116 -1.72 -1.81 -5.35
CA ILE A 116 -0.51 -2.64 -5.42
C ILE A 116 -0.69 -3.61 -6.58
N CYS A 117 0.18 -3.51 -7.56
CA CYS A 117 0.12 -4.28 -8.78
C CYS A 117 1.27 -5.28 -8.84
N ILE A 118 0.99 -6.46 -9.39
CA ILE A 118 1.96 -7.52 -9.57
C ILE A 118 1.98 -7.90 -11.04
N ARG A 119 3.16 -7.85 -11.65
CA ARG A 119 3.33 -8.21 -13.05
C ARG A 119 3.12 -9.70 -13.22
N GLN A 120 2.13 -10.08 -14.01
CA GLN A 120 1.95 -11.46 -14.43
C GLN A 120 3.14 -11.92 -15.28
N MET A 121 3.83 -12.98 -14.84
CA MET A 121 4.95 -13.55 -15.56
C MET A 121 4.48 -14.45 -16.71
N LEU A 122 5.27 -14.50 -17.80
CA LEU A 122 4.94 -15.36 -18.94
C LEU A 122 4.91 -16.84 -18.51
N GLY A 123 3.81 -17.53 -18.84
CA GLY A 123 3.59 -18.91 -18.43
C GLY A 123 2.95 -19.07 -17.03
N TYR A 124 2.61 -17.97 -16.35
CA TYR A 124 1.92 -17.97 -15.06
C TYR A 124 0.51 -17.39 -15.21
N CYS A 125 -0.50 -18.11 -14.71
CA CYS A 125 -1.92 -17.78 -14.93
C CYS A 125 -2.67 -17.41 -13.65
N CYS A 126 -2.11 -17.72 -12.48
CA CYS A 126 -2.74 -17.42 -11.21
C CYS A 126 -1.74 -16.83 -10.23
N ILE A 127 -2.27 -16.20 -9.19
CA ILE A 127 -1.52 -15.69 -8.04
C ILE A 127 -2.21 -16.14 -6.76
N GLN A 128 -1.41 -16.50 -5.77
CA GLN A 128 -1.87 -16.78 -4.41
C GLN A 128 -1.35 -15.71 -3.47
N TYR A 129 -2.20 -15.24 -2.58
CA TYR A 129 -1.87 -14.32 -1.50
C TYR A 129 -2.08 -15.01 -0.16
N SER A 130 -1.13 -14.87 0.75
CA SER A 130 -1.23 -15.36 2.12
C SER A 130 -0.94 -14.24 3.12
N ASP A 131 -1.83 -14.06 4.10
CA ASP A 131 -1.57 -13.14 5.22
C ASP A 131 -0.43 -13.68 6.07
N LEU A 132 0.56 -12.85 6.32
CA LEU A 132 1.64 -13.16 7.26
C LEU A 132 1.18 -13.11 8.71
N ARG A 133 0.01 -12.52 8.99
CA ARG A 133 -0.62 -12.60 10.29
C ARG A 133 -1.30 -13.95 10.44
N ARG A 134 -0.86 -14.71 11.43
CA ARG A 134 -1.62 -15.85 11.94
C ARG A 134 -2.94 -15.34 12.51
N LEU A 135 -4.02 -15.49 11.75
CA LEU A 135 -5.37 -15.39 12.29
C LEU A 135 -5.55 -16.53 13.30
N VAL A 136 -5.50 -16.21 14.59
CA VAL A 136 -5.94 -17.11 15.65
C VAL A 136 -7.46 -16.98 15.73
N ILE A 137 -8.19 -17.83 15.01
CA ILE A 137 -9.63 -17.94 15.21
C ILE A 137 -9.84 -18.58 16.58
N ARG A 138 -10.33 -17.77 17.55
CA ARG A 138 -10.76 -18.30 18.84
C ARG A 138 -12.20 -18.78 18.70
N ASP A 139 -12.37 -20.06 18.38
CA ASP A 139 -13.63 -20.75 18.68
C ASP A 139 -13.54 -21.35 20.08
N HIS A 140 -14.66 -21.49 20.78
CA HIS A 140 -14.77 -21.87 22.19
C HIS A 140 -14.22 -23.28 22.53
N ARG A 141 -13.73 -24.05 21.54
CA ARG A 141 -13.14 -25.38 21.78
C ARG A 141 -11.81 -25.69 21.08
N GLN A 142 -11.35 -24.96 20.06
CA GLN A 142 -10.07 -25.26 19.38
C GLN A 142 -9.42 -24.01 18.77
N GLN A 143 -8.08 -23.95 18.83
CA GLN A 143 -7.26 -22.97 18.12
C GLN A 143 -6.94 -23.53 16.72
N PHE A 144 -7.53 -22.96 15.68
CA PHE A 144 -7.12 -23.24 14.30
C PHE A 144 -6.21 -22.13 13.79
N ILE A 145 -5.00 -22.50 13.36
CA ILE A 145 -4.12 -21.62 12.59
C ILE A 145 -4.53 -21.85 11.12
N GLN A 146 -5.33 -20.95 10.56
CA GLN A 146 -5.61 -20.99 9.13
C GLN A 146 -4.86 -19.84 8.46
N ASN A 147 -3.83 -20.16 7.69
CA ASN A 147 -3.33 -19.23 6.68
C ASN A 147 -4.44 -19.09 5.66
N THR A 148 -5.15 -17.96 5.68
CA THR A 148 -6.14 -17.66 4.64
C THR A 148 -5.39 -17.39 3.36
N VAL A 149 -5.38 -18.38 2.46
CA VAL A 149 -4.79 -18.25 1.13
C VAL A 149 -5.88 -17.85 0.16
N VAL A 150 -5.72 -16.71 -0.51
CA VAL A 150 -6.62 -16.24 -1.57
C VAL A 150 -5.95 -16.52 -2.91
N THR A 151 -6.61 -17.28 -3.77
CA THR A 151 -6.12 -17.55 -5.14
C THR A 151 -6.93 -16.75 -6.15
N ASN A 152 -6.25 -16.05 -7.07
CA ASN A 152 -6.86 -15.31 -8.17
C ASN A 152 -6.19 -15.71 -9.49
N CYS A 153 -6.98 -16.12 -10.49
CA CYS A 153 -6.52 -16.51 -11.83
C CYS A 153 -6.97 -15.53 -12.94
N SER A 154 -7.53 -14.38 -12.54
CA SER A 154 -8.00 -13.35 -13.44
C SER A 154 -7.01 -12.20 -13.46
N ALA A 155 -6.46 -11.91 -14.64
CA ALA A 155 -5.65 -10.73 -14.84
C ALA A 155 -6.52 -9.45 -14.84
N PRO A 156 -5.99 -8.28 -14.42
CA PRO A 156 -4.64 -8.08 -13.85
C PRO A 156 -4.54 -8.53 -12.39
N PHE A 157 -3.33 -8.91 -11.95
CA PHE A 157 -3.04 -9.18 -10.54
C PHE A 157 -2.86 -7.85 -9.80
N GLU A 158 -3.93 -7.40 -9.15
CA GLU A 158 -4.01 -6.12 -8.46
C GLU A 158 -4.66 -6.31 -7.09
N VAL A 159 -4.10 -5.65 -6.08
CA VAL A 159 -4.70 -5.50 -4.75
C VAL A 159 -4.97 -4.02 -4.54
N ARG A 160 -6.25 -3.66 -4.46
CA ARG A 160 -6.69 -2.30 -4.17
C ARG A 160 -6.88 -2.14 -2.68
N ILE A 161 -6.21 -1.14 -2.14
CA ILE A 161 -6.41 -0.69 -0.78
C ILE A 161 -7.35 0.51 -0.86
N PHE A 162 -8.43 0.46 -0.10
CA PHE A 162 -9.40 1.53 -0.07
C PHE A 162 -9.73 1.83 1.38
N THR A 163 -9.31 3.02 1.82
CA THR A 163 -9.83 3.65 3.02
C THR A 163 -10.38 5.01 2.67
N ASN A 164 -11.57 5.29 3.17
CA ASN A 164 -12.20 6.58 3.07
C ASN A 164 -12.55 7.05 4.49
N GLU A 165 -12.77 8.34 4.65
CA GLU A 165 -13.18 8.91 5.94
C GLU A 165 -14.69 8.74 6.21
N ILE A 166 -15.33 7.79 5.53
CA ILE A 166 -16.79 7.61 5.50
C ILE A 166 -17.10 6.24 6.13
N SER A 167 -18.19 6.14 6.89
CA SER A 167 -18.68 4.84 7.34
C SER A 167 -19.28 4.06 6.16
N ASP A 168 -18.94 2.79 6.01
CA ASP A 168 -19.51 1.89 4.99
C ASP A 168 -21.01 1.59 5.22
N VAL A 169 -21.57 2.03 6.35
CA VAL A 169 -22.98 1.86 6.70
C VAL A 169 -23.78 3.08 6.22
N ASN A 170 -24.55 2.88 5.14
CA ASN A 170 -25.44 3.89 4.54
C ASN A 170 -26.70 4.20 5.38
N ASN A 171 -26.57 4.38 6.70
CA ASN A 171 -27.71 4.67 7.58
C ASN A 171 -27.63 6.07 8.23
N GLY A 172 -26.65 6.90 7.86
CA GLY A 172 -26.54 8.31 8.30
C GLY A 172 -26.36 8.54 9.81
N LEU A 173 -26.26 7.47 10.60
CA LEU A 173 -26.20 7.48 12.06
C LEU A 173 -24.83 7.01 12.60
N GLU A 174 -23.96 6.50 11.73
CA GLU A 174 -22.66 5.94 12.12
C GLU A 174 -21.52 6.86 11.74
N THR A 175 -20.64 7.11 12.71
CA THR A 175 -19.44 7.91 12.58
C THR A 175 -18.31 7.07 11.97
N LYS A 176 -17.30 7.74 11.36
CA LYS A 176 -16.04 7.11 10.89
C LYS A 176 -15.52 6.13 11.94
N ASN A 177 -14.96 4.99 11.51
CA ASN A 177 -14.31 4.07 12.44
C ASN A 177 -13.27 4.85 13.26
N THR A 178 -13.50 4.96 14.57
CA THR A 178 -12.60 5.66 15.51
C THR A 178 -11.50 4.73 16.05
N LYS A 179 -11.56 3.44 15.71
CA LYS A 179 -10.54 2.46 16.05
C LYS A 179 -9.50 2.40 14.94
N VAL A 180 -8.24 2.27 15.33
CA VAL A 180 -7.12 2.06 14.42
C VAL A 180 -7.38 0.82 13.55
N SER A 181 -7.47 1.02 12.24
CA SER A 181 -7.46 -0.06 11.27
C SER A 181 -6.04 -0.62 11.18
N LYS A 182 -5.91 -1.94 11.21
CA LYS A 182 -4.59 -2.54 11.02
C LYS A 182 -4.23 -2.58 9.54
N GLY A 183 -2.99 -2.20 9.20
CA GLY A 183 -2.42 -2.35 7.88
C GLY A 183 -2.32 -3.81 7.47
N LEU A 184 -2.10 -4.09 6.18
CA LEU A 184 -2.02 -5.44 5.63
C LEU A 184 -0.58 -5.79 5.26
N CYS A 185 -0.23 -7.06 5.38
CA CYS A 185 1.03 -7.58 4.87
C CYS A 185 0.83 -8.99 4.30
N PHE A 186 1.07 -9.10 3.00
CA PHE A 186 0.86 -10.33 2.25
C PHE A 186 2.16 -10.81 1.63
N GLU A 187 2.33 -12.12 1.65
CA GLU A 187 3.19 -12.82 0.71
C GLU A 187 2.36 -13.22 -0.50
N TYR A 188 2.98 -13.18 -1.67
CA TYR A 188 2.37 -13.66 -2.90
C TYR A 188 3.28 -14.65 -3.63
N ILE A 189 2.66 -15.57 -4.36
CA ILE A 189 3.33 -16.48 -5.29
C ILE A 189 2.50 -16.66 -6.55
N GLN A 190 3.12 -16.52 -7.72
CA GLN A 190 2.51 -16.78 -9.01
C GLN A 190 2.57 -18.29 -9.31
N MET A 191 1.48 -18.82 -9.86
CA MET A 191 1.36 -20.22 -10.26
C MET A 191 1.39 -20.37 -11.78
N PRO A 192 2.10 -21.40 -12.30
CA PRO A 192 2.16 -21.67 -13.73
C PRO A 192 0.76 -21.98 -14.30
N CYS A 193 0.56 -21.69 -15.58
CA CYS A 193 -0.62 -22.11 -16.32
C CYS A 193 -0.69 -23.64 -16.39
N GLN A 194 -1.89 -24.20 -16.23
CA GLN A 194 -2.17 -25.63 -16.42
C GLN A 194 -2.52 -25.95 -17.88
#